data_AF-Q8E0B8-F1
#
_entry.id   AF-Q8E0B8-F1
#
_cell.length_a   1.000
_cell.length_b   1.000
_cell.length_c   1.000
_cell.angle_alpha   90.00
_cell.angle_beta   90.00
_cell.angle_gamma   90.00
#
_symmetry.space_group_name_H-M   'P 1'
#
loop_
_entity.id
_entity.type
_entity.pdbx_description
1 polymer ?
#
loop_
_entity_poly.entity_id
_entity_poly.type
_entity_poly.pdbx_seq_one_letter_code
_entity_poly.pdbx_strand_id
1 'polypeptide(L)'
;MMKNFIKQSDTTFVRIIKSLLIGGFIGAILGSVGALFIIFGQDKYLSEINIVQYFLWVSRIVVIITALFSLIYLYQIQKYQKVFFNVDESQSEEIYRQINLRHSYGMTFVSISIVLSIVNTLFNYKLNIFDDSVTLVIPIYDLSLLFVLLGLHIYFLKVYRNIRGIKMTVAPTLKELKNNVLQLDEAELESNYKMCFDIVMNLSGFIFPTIYFVLFFISFVFQKVEIVAIIITTSIHIYILIKSLKAARHFYR
;
A
#
# COMPACT_ATOMS: atom_id res chain seq x y z
N MET A 1 40.52 8.11 -1.57
CA MET A 1 39.99 9.48 -1.80
C MET A 1 38.58 9.35 -2.36
N MET A 2 37.58 9.14 -1.48
CA MET A 2 36.18 8.93 -1.86
C MET A 2 35.53 10.28 -2.21
N LYS A 3 35.14 10.45 -3.48
CA LYS A 3 34.28 11.55 -3.90
C LYS A 3 32.86 11.26 -3.40
N ASN A 4 32.43 12.04 -2.40
CA ASN A 4 31.06 12.11 -1.93
C ASN A 4 30.12 12.52 -3.08
N PHE A 5 29.38 11.56 -3.65
CA PHE A 5 28.16 11.87 -4.40
C PHE A 5 27.01 12.07 -3.41
N ILE A 6 27.06 13.15 -2.64
CA ILE A 6 25.85 13.70 -2.02
C ILE A 6 25.03 14.23 -3.19
N LYS A 7 24.02 13.46 -3.60
CA LYS A 7 22.98 13.92 -4.52
C LYS A 7 22.44 15.23 -3.96
N GLN A 8 22.61 16.30 -4.72
CA GLN A 8 22.23 17.67 -4.35
C GLN A 8 20.81 17.63 -3.75
N SER A 9 20.67 18.02 -2.48
CA SER A 9 19.38 18.06 -1.81
C SER A 9 18.45 18.98 -2.60
N ASP A 10 17.28 18.49 -3.01
CA ASP A 10 16.24 19.32 -3.62
C ASP A 10 16.11 20.61 -2.79
N THR A 11 16.27 21.78 -3.41
CA THR A 11 16.09 23.06 -2.74
C THR A 11 14.71 23.11 -2.10
N THR A 12 14.58 23.75 -0.94
CA THR A 12 13.31 23.84 -0.18
C THR A 12 12.14 24.25 -1.08
N PHE A 13 12.41 25.10 -2.06
CA PHE A 13 11.47 25.51 -3.10
C PHE A 13 10.97 24.36 -4.00
N VAL A 14 11.86 23.50 -4.48
CA VAL A 14 11.50 22.30 -5.29
C VAL A 14 10.68 21.32 -4.46
N ARG A 15 10.98 21.18 -3.16
CA ARG A 15 10.18 20.34 -2.25
C ARG A 15 8.77 20.89 -2.06
N ILE A 16 8.63 22.21 -1.89
CA ILE A 16 7.34 22.90 -1.79
C ILE A 16 6.54 22.71 -3.09
N ILE A 17 7.15 22.88 -4.26
CA ILE A 17 6.47 22.65 -5.55
C ILE A 17 6.03 21.20 -5.70
N LYS A 18 6.89 20.21 -5.37
CA LYS A 18 6.50 18.80 -5.39
C LYS A 18 5.35 18.52 -4.43
N SER A 19 5.37 19.06 -3.21
CA SER A 19 4.25 18.90 -2.26
C SER A 19 2.98 19.61 -2.72
N LEU A 20 3.08 20.75 -3.39
CA LEU A 20 1.94 21.47 -3.97
C LEU A 20 1.35 20.71 -5.16
N LEU A 21 2.19 20.09 -6.00
CA LEU A 21 1.74 19.25 -7.11
C LEU A 21 1.06 17.98 -6.61
N ILE A 22 1.66 17.29 -5.64
CA ILE A 22 1.08 16.08 -5.04
C ILE A 22 -0.20 16.43 -4.27
N GLY A 23 -0.15 17.46 -3.44
CA GLY A 23 -1.31 17.96 -2.69
C GLY A 23 -2.40 18.52 -3.60
N GLY A 24 -2.02 19.15 -4.71
CA GLY A 24 -2.92 19.63 -5.76
C GLY A 24 -3.53 18.50 -6.57
N PHE A 25 -2.79 17.42 -6.83
CA PHE A 25 -3.32 16.23 -7.53
C PHE A 25 -4.27 15.44 -6.62
N ILE A 26 -3.90 15.23 -5.36
CA ILE A 26 -4.77 14.63 -4.35
C ILE A 26 -5.99 15.51 -4.11
N GLY A 27 -5.80 16.82 -3.99
CA GLY A 27 -6.85 17.81 -3.83
C GLY A 27 -7.75 17.93 -5.06
N ALA A 28 -7.23 17.75 -6.27
CA ALA A 28 -8.00 17.69 -7.50
C ALA A 28 -8.81 16.40 -7.57
N ILE A 29 -8.28 15.26 -7.13
CA ILE A 29 -9.04 13.99 -7.05
C ILE A 29 -10.13 14.08 -6.00
N LEU A 30 -9.80 14.50 -4.77
CA LEU A 30 -10.77 14.64 -3.68
C LEU A 30 -11.79 15.75 -3.98
N GLY A 31 -11.34 16.86 -4.58
CA GLY A 31 -12.16 17.99 -4.97
C GLY A 31 -13.04 17.70 -6.19
N SER A 32 -12.60 16.89 -7.15
CA SER A 32 -13.45 16.43 -8.26
C SER A 32 -14.48 15.41 -7.78
N VAL A 33 -14.13 14.51 -6.86
CA VAL A 33 -15.09 13.65 -6.16
C VAL A 33 -16.10 14.50 -5.38
N GLY A 34 -15.64 15.48 -4.58
CA GLY A 34 -16.51 16.39 -3.84
C GLY A 34 -17.39 17.28 -4.73
N ALA A 35 -16.87 17.79 -5.85
CA ALA A 35 -17.63 18.56 -6.82
C ALA A 35 -18.64 17.69 -7.56
N LEU A 36 -18.31 16.42 -7.85
CA LEU A 36 -19.27 15.44 -8.35
C LEU A 36 -20.40 15.21 -7.32
N PHE A 37 -20.08 15.11 -6.03
CA PHE A 37 -21.08 15.01 -4.96
C PHE A 37 -21.98 16.24 -4.85
N ILE A 38 -21.45 17.46 -5.04
CA ILE A 38 -22.21 18.71 -4.89
C ILE A 38 -23.04 19.03 -6.15
N ILE A 39 -22.43 18.93 -7.33
CA ILE A 39 -23.08 19.25 -8.62
C ILE A 39 -24.18 18.23 -8.93
N PHE A 40 -23.92 16.94 -8.67
CA PHE A 40 -24.88 15.88 -8.98
C PHE A 40 -25.72 15.44 -7.77
N GLY A 41 -25.45 15.97 -6.57
CA GLY A 41 -26.28 15.77 -5.38
C GLY A 41 -27.46 16.75 -5.29
N GLN A 42 -27.46 17.84 -6.06
CA GLN A 42 -28.63 18.72 -6.22
C GLN A 42 -29.69 18.14 -7.15
N ASP A 43 -29.27 17.29 -8.09
CA ASP A 43 -30.16 16.60 -9.01
C ASP A 43 -30.51 15.20 -8.49
N LYS A 44 -31.80 14.87 -8.50
CA LYS A 44 -32.42 13.64 -7.96
C LYS A 44 -31.97 12.33 -8.65
N TYR A 45 -30.90 12.36 -9.45
CA TYR A 45 -30.46 11.31 -10.37
C TYR A 45 -29.26 10.49 -9.89
N LEU A 46 -28.52 10.91 -8.85
CA LEU A 46 -27.48 10.09 -8.21
C LEU A 46 -27.79 9.88 -6.73
N SER A 47 -28.37 8.71 -6.42
CA SER A 47 -28.38 8.23 -5.04
C SER A 47 -26.94 7.89 -4.60
N GLU A 48 -26.64 7.94 -3.29
CA GLU A 48 -25.34 7.49 -2.73
C GLU A 48 -24.91 6.12 -3.27
N ILE A 49 -25.89 5.28 -3.58
CA ILE A 49 -25.73 3.95 -4.19
C ILE A 49 -25.05 4.02 -5.57
N ASN A 50 -25.41 5.00 -6.41
CA ASN A 50 -24.84 5.14 -7.75
C ASN A 50 -23.37 5.54 -7.70
N ILE A 51 -22.99 6.45 -6.79
CA ILE A 51 -21.61 6.93 -6.66
C ILE A 51 -20.68 5.80 -6.18
N VAL A 52 -21.13 5.03 -5.18
CA VAL A 52 -20.41 3.84 -4.72
C VAL A 52 -20.24 2.83 -5.86
N GLN A 53 -21.27 2.64 -6.69
CA GLN A 53 -21.19 1.73 -7.83
C GLN A 53 -20.17 2.19 -8.90
N TYR A 54 -20.12 3.48 -9.23
CA TYR A 54 -19.10 4.01 -10.15
C TYR A 54 -17.68 3.86 -9.59
N PHE A 55 -17.48 4.21 -8.31
CA PHE A 55 -16.20 4.03 -7.64
C PHE A 55 -15.73 2.57 -7.69
N LEU A 56 -16.64 1.63 -7.45
CA LEU A 56 -16.34 0.20 -7.50
C LEU A 56 -15.90 -0.27 -8.90
N TRP A 57 -16.56 0.19 -9.96
CA TRP A 57 -16.16 -0.16 -11.33
C TRP A 57 -14.78 0.38 -11.67
N VAL A 58 -14.50 1.64 -11.34
CA VAL A 58 -13.16 2.23 -11.52
C VAL A 58 -12.11 1.47 -10.72
N SER A 59 -12.39 1.18 -9.45
CA SER A 59 -11.50 0.41 -8.57
C SER A 59 -11.20 -0.99 -9.13
N ARG A 60 -12.20 -1.71 -9.64
CA ARG A 60 -12.03 -3.03 -10.28
C ARG A 60 -11.11 -2.97 -11.50
N ILE A 61 -11.24 -1.94 -12.34
CA ILE A 61 -10.34 -1.73 -13.47
C ILE A 61 -8.90 -1.55 -12.99
N VAL A 62 -8.68 -0.73 -11.94
CA VAL A 62 -7.35 -0.53 -11.35
C VAL A 62 -6.79 -1.82 -10.76
N VAL A 63 -7.63 -2.63 -10.08
CA VAL A 63 -7.23 -3.96 -9.57
C VAL A 63 -6.75 -4.86 -10.72
N ILE A 64 -7.48 -4.91 -11.83
CA ILE A 64 -7.10 -5.73 -12.99
C ILE A 64 -5.76 -5.24 -13.57
N ILE A 65 -5.60 -3.93 -13.77
CA ILE A 65 -4.38 -3.35 -14.33
C ILE A 65 -3.17 -3.66 -13.43
N THR A 66 -3.29 -3.42 -12.13
CA THR A 66 -2.21 -3.68 -11.16
C THR A 66 -1.89 -5.18 -11.07
N ALA A 67 -2.89 -6.05 -11.13
CA ALA A 67 -2.69 -7.50 -11.19
C ALA A 67 -1.96 -7.93 -12.46
N LEU A 68 -2.29 -7.36 -13.63
CA LEU A 68 -1.58 -7.63 -14.88
C LEU A 68 -0.11 -7.20 -14.81
N PHE A 69 0.17 -6.00 -14.29
CA PHE A 69 1.55 -5.56 -14.07
C PHE A 69 2.32 -6.53 -13.17
N SER A 70 1.69 -7.03 -12.11
CA SER A 70 2.33 -8.01 -11.25
C SER A 70 2.66 -9.32 -11.99
N LEU A 71 1.77 -9.82 -12.84
CA LEU A 71 2.04 -11.01 -13.65
C LEU A 71 3.18 -10.79 -14.65
N ILE A 72 3.28 -9.59 -15.24
CA ILE A 72 4.39 -9.21 -16.12
C ILE A 72 5.72 -9.27 -15.35
N TYR A 73 5.78 -8.73 -14.12
CA TYR A 73 7.00 -8.81 -13.31
C TYR A 73 7.33 -10.24 -12.89
N LEU A 74 6.32 -11.05 -12.56
CA LEU A 74 6.50 -12.45 -12.24
C LEU A 74 7.13 -13.24 -13.41
N TYR A 75 6.61 -13.02 -14.63
CA TYR A 75 7.17 -13.61 -15.84
C TYR A 75 8.63 -13.18 -16.06
N GLN A 76 8.92 -11.88 -15.87
CA GLN A 76 10.29 -11.41 -15.96
C GLN A 76 11.18 -12.09 -14.92
N ILE A 77 10.78 -12.16 -13.64
CA ILE A 77 11.56 -12.84 -12.59
C ILE A 77 11.93 -14.27 -13.00
N GLN A 78 10.97 -15.04 -13.51
CA GLN A 78 11.23 -16.41 -13.96
C GLN A 78 12.21 -16.46 -15.14
N LYS A 79 12.11 -15.53 -16.09
CA LYS A 79 13.06 -15.43 -17.21
C LYS A 79 14.47 -15.12 -16.69
N TYR A 80 14.62 -14.15 -15.80
CA TYR A 80 15.91 -13.76 -15.24
C TYR A 80 16.49 -14.84 -14.32
N GLN A 81 15.65 -15.59 -13.61
CA GLN A 81 16.07 -16.73 -12.80
C GLN A 81 16.72 -17.83 -13.64
N LYS A 82 16.18 -18.13 -14.83
CA LYS A 82 16.79 -19.11 -15.75
C LYS A 82 18.16 -18.67 -16.25
N VAL A 83 18.34 -17.37 -16.45
CA VAL A 83 19.63 -16.80 -16.85
C VAL A 83 20.60 -16.87 -15.68
N PHE A 84 20.19 -16.48 -14.47
CA PHE A 84 21.02 -16.42 -13.26
C PHE A 84 21.84 -17.69 -12.99
N PHE A 85 21.29 -18.88 -13.23
CA PHE A 85 22.00 -20.16 -13.02
C PHE A 85 23.05 -20.51 -14.07
N ASN A 86 23.10 -19.79 -15.19
CA ASN A 86 23.94 -20.11 -16.35
C ASN A 86 25.04 -19.07 -16.62
N VAL A 87 25.21 -18.07 -15.76
CA VAL A 87 26.18 -16.98 -15.96
C VAL A 87 27.28 -17.02 -14.91
N ASP A 88 28.47 -16.55 -15.29
CA ASP A 88 29.62 -16.36 -14.41
C ASP A 88 29.32 -15.40 -13.23
N GLU A 89 30.10 -15.57 -12.17
CA GLU A 89 29.91 -14.92 -10.86
C GLU A 89 29.83 -13.38 -10.94
N SER A 90 30.58 -12.75 -11.82
CA SER A 90 30.60 -11.28 -11.99
C SER A 90 29.30 -10.69 -12.57
N GLN A 91 28.63 -11.42 -13.48
CA GLN A 91 27.35 -11.00 -14.04
C GLN A 91 26.16 -11.44 -13.16
N SER A 92 26.39 -12.42 -12.27
CA SER A 92 25.36 -12.95 -11.38
C SER A 92 24.82 -11.88 -10.43
N GLU A 93 25.67 -10.98 -9.92
CA GLU A 93 25.28 -9.92 -8.97
C GLU A 93 24.31 -8.90 -9.60
N GLU A 94 24.57 -8.50 -10.85
CA GLU A 94 23.70 -7.57 -11.56
C GLU A 94 22.33 -8.20 -11.85
N ILE A 95 22.32 -9.46 -12.29
CA ILE A 95 21.09 -10.21 -12.54
C ILE A 95 20.31 -10.39 -11.22
N TYR A 96 21.00 -10.68 -10.13
CA TYR A 96 20.40 -10.80 -8.81
C TYR A 96 19.71 -9.50 -8.36
N ARG A 97 20.37 -8.36 -8.53
CA ARG A 97 19.78 -7.04 -8.25
C ARG A 97 18.53 -6.78 -9.10
N GLN A 98 18.58 -7.13 -10.39
CA GLN A 98 17.41 -7.00 -11.27
C GLN A 98 16.24 -7.89 -10.85
N ILE A 99 16.51 -9.11 -10.37
CA ILE A 99 15.49 -10.01 -9.82
C ILE A 99 14.87 -9.40 -8.56
N ASN A 100 15.67 -8.91 -7.61
CA ASN A 100 15.19 -8.27 -6.38
C ASN A 100 14.33 -7.04 -6.66
N LEU A 101 14.74 -6.20 -7.63
CA LEU A 101 13.99 -5.01 -8.01
C LEU A 101 12.62 -5.37 -8.60
N ARG A 102 12.58 -6.32 -9.54
CA ARG A 102 11.33 -6.78 -10.16
C ARG A 102 10.42 -7.48 -9.17
N HIS A 103 10.99 -8.27 -8.24
CA HIS A 103 10.24 -8.88 -7.16
C HIS A 103 9.57 -7.82 -6.29
N SER A 104 10.31 -6.77 -5.91
CA SER A 104 9.78 -5.67 -5.11
C SER A 104 8.62 -4.95 -5.83
N TYR A 105 8.76 -4.67 -7.12
CA TYR A 105 7.67 -4.08 -7.92
C TYR A 105 6.47 -5.02 -8.04
N GLY A 106 6.68 -6.28 -8.42
CA GLY A 106 5.63 -7.28 -8.55
C GLY A 106 4.82 -7.43 -7.25
N MET A 107 5.51 -7.59 -6.12
CA MET A 107 4.88 -7.68 -4.79
C MET A 107 4.11 -6.43 -4.42
N THR A 108 4.64 -5.24 -4.72
CA THR A 108 3.94 -3.98 -4.48
C THR A 108 2.64 -3.89 -5.27
N PHE A 109 2.68 -4.24 -6.56
CA PHE A 109 1.48 -4.24 -7.40
C PHE A 109 0.44 -5.25 -6.92
N VAL A 110 0.82 -6.50 -6.62
CA VAL A 110 -0.13 -7.49 -6.04
C VAL A 110 -0.72 -6.97 -4.73
N SER A 111 0.10 -6.37 -3.86
CA SER A 111 -0.37 -5.85 -2.57
C SER A 111 -1.38 -4.71 -2.74
N ILE A 112 -1.16 -3.81 -3.71
CA ILE A 112 -2.13 -2.76 -4.07
C ILE A 112 -3.42 -3.40 -4.57
N SER A 113 -3.35 -4.40 -5.46
CA SER A 113 -4.53 -5.12 -5.96
C SER A 113 -5.31 -5.78 -4.82
N ILE A 114 -4.62 -6.42 -3.86
CA ILE A 114 -5.25 -7.05 -2.69
C ILE A 114 -5.97 -6.01 -1.85
N VAL A 115 -5.31 -4.89 -1.49
CA VAL A 115 -5.92 -3.83 -0.67
C VAL A 115 -7.17 -3.27 -1.33
N LEU A 116 -7.10 -2.96 -2.63
CA LEU A 116 -8.27 -2.47 -3.38
C LEU A 116 -9.38 -3.54 -3.49
N SER A 117 -9.03 -4.81 -3.64
CA SER A 117 -10.01 -5.91 -3.69
C SER A 117 -10.71 -6.13 -2.35
N ILE A 118 -10.00 -5.95 -1.23
CA ILE A 118 -10.59 -5.94 0.13
C ILE A 118 -11.59 -4.79 0.24
N VAL A 119 -11.19 -3.58 -0.17
CA VAL A 119 -12.07 -2.40 -0.15
C VAL A 119 -13.33 -2.64 -1.00
N ASN A 120 -13.20 -3.17 -2.21
CA ASN A 120 -14.34 -3.49 -3.08
C ASN A 120 -15.28 -4.52 -2.45
N THR A 121 -14.72 -5.53 -1.78
CA THR A 121 -15.48 -6.56 -1.06
C THR A 121 -16.28 -5.95 0.09
N LEU A 122 -15.66 -5.07 0.88
CA LEU A 122 -16.31 -4.41 2.01
C LEU A 122 -17.44 -3.48 1.56
N PHE A 123 -17.26 -2.74 0.46
CA PHE A 123 -18.30 -1.85 -0.08
C PHE A 123 -19.50 -2.60 -0.69
N ASN A 124 -19.29 -3.80 -1.27
CA ASN A 124 -20.38 -4.59 -1.86
C ASN A 124 -21.05 -5.57 -0.89
N TYR A 125 -20.47 -5.80 0.28
CA TYR A 125 -21.08 -6.61 1.31
C TYR A 125 -22.33 -5.91 1.85
N LYS A 126 -23.49 -6.59 1.83
CA LYS A 126 -24.74 -6.06 2.41
C LYS A 126 -25.35 -7.08 3.35
N LEU A 127 -25.68 -6.62 4.55
CA LEU A 127 -26.43 -7.38 5.53
C LEU A 127 -27.69 -6.56 5.83
N ASN A 128 -28.83 -7.00 5.30
CA ASN A 128 -30.11 -6.36 5.58
C ASN A 128 -30.86 -7.20 6.60
N ILE A 129 -31.13 -6.60 7.75
CA ILE A 129 -31.94 -7.17 8.81
C ILE A 129 -33.34 -6.55 8.67
N PHE A 130 -34.32 -7.39 8.34
CA PHE A 130 -35.74 -7.06 8.40
C PHE A 130 -36.35 -7.73 9.64
N ASP A 131 -37.51 -7.25 10.08
CA ASP A 131 -38.20 -7.77 11.27
C ASP A 131 -38.46 -9.29 11.17
N ASP A 132 -38.71 -9.80 9.96
CA ASP A 132 -39.03 -11.22 9.71
C ASP A 132 -37.93 -12.01 8.97
N SER A 133 -36.86 -11.35 8.49
CA SER A 133 -35.80 -12.04 7.74
C SER A 133 -34.44 -11.33 7.76
N VAL A 134 -33.37 -12.12 7.69
CA VAL A 134 -32.01 -11.60 7.49
C VAL A 134 -31.55 -11.99 6.09
N THR A 135 -31.25 -11.00 5.25
CA THR A 135 -30.68 -11.23 3.92
C THR A 135 -29.22 -10.79 3.87
N LEU A 136 -28.36 -11.72 3.46
CA LEU A 136 -26.93 -11.53 3.35
C LEU A 136 -26.54 -11.56 1.86
N VAL A 137 -26.02 -10.45 1.35
CA VAL A 137 -25.47 -10.37 0.00
C VAL A 137 -23.95 -10.41 0.09
N ILE A 138 -23.38 -11.52 -0.35
CA ILE A 138 -21.94 -11.72 -0.42
C ILE A 138 -21.45 -11.42 -1.84
N PRO A 139 -20.46 -10.52 -2.03
CA PRO A 139 -19.91 -10.24 -3.35
C PRO A 139 -18.94 -11.33 -3.79
N ILE A 140 -19.49 -12.43 -4.32
CA ILE A 140 -18.72 -13.62 -4.74
C ILE A 140 -17.64 -13.28 -5.79
N TYR A 141 -17.93 -12.35 -6.71
CA TYR A 141 -16.95 -11.90 -7.69
C TYR A 141 -15.72 -11.24 -7.03
N ASP A 142 -15.93 -10.23 -6.17
CA ASP A 142 -14.81 -9.51 -5.54
C ASP A 142 -14.05 -10.41 -4.55
N LEU A 143 -14.75 -11.33 -3.87
CA LEU A 143 -14.12 -12.34 -3.01
C LEU A 143 -13.29 -13.34 -3.80
N SER A 144 -13.81 -13.88 -4.90
CA SER A 144 -13.06 -14.83 -5.73
C SER A 144 -11.80 -14.19 -6.32
N LEU A 145 -11.89 -12.94 -6.77
CA LEU A 145 -10.74 -12.15 -7.20
C LEU A 145 -9.72 -11.96 -6.07
N LEU A 146 -10.18 -11.62 -4.86
CA LEU A 146 -9.31 -11.50 -3.68
C LEU A 146 -8.54 -12.80 -3.41
N PHE A 147 -9.22 -13.96 -3.45
CA PHE A 147 -8.54 -15.26 -3.26
C PHE A 147 -7.51 -15.56 -4.35
N VAL A 148 -7.80 -15.23 -5.61
CA VAL A 148 -6.84 -15.37 -6.71
C VAL A 148 -5.60 -14.50 -6.47
N LEU A 149 -5.80 -13.25 -6.04
CA LEU A 149 -4.70 -12.31 -5.74
C LEU A 149 -3.87 -12.77 -4.53
N LEU A 150 -4.51 -13.33 -3.49
CA LEU A 150 -3.80 -13.95 -2.37
C LEU A 150 -2.98 -15.15 -2.84
N GLY A 151 -3.54 -16.00 -3.71
CA GLY A 151 -2.80 -17.11 -4.33
C GLY A 151 -1.58 -16.62 -5.12
N LEU A 152 -1.73 -15.54 -5.88
CA LEU A 152 -0.64 -14.90 -6.62
C LEU A 152 0.44 -14.34 -5.68
N HIS A 153 0.05 -13.69 -4.58
CA HIS A 153 0.97 -13.19 -3.56
C HIS A 153 1.78 -14.31 -2.92
N ILE A 154 1.12 -15.42 -2.57
CA ILE A 154 1.78 -16.62 -2.04
C ILE A 154 2.76 -17.20 -3.06
N TYR A 155 2.40 -17.19 -4.34
CA TYR A 155 3.27 -17.64 -5.41
C TYR A 155 4.53 -16.76 -5.55
N PHE A 156 4.39 -15.43 -5.46
CA PHE A 156 5.54 -14.52 -5.42
C PHE A 156 6.51 -14.86 -4.28
N LEU A 157 5.98 -15.03 -3.06
CA LEU A 157 6.80 -15.42 -1.90
C LEU A 157 7.52 -16.75 -2.14
N LYS A 158 6.87 -17.71 -2.78
CA LYS A 158 7.47 -19.01 -3.14
C LYS A 158 8.58 -18.87 -4.16
N VAL A 159 8.37 -18.11 -5.22
CA VAL A 159 9.40 -17.84 -6.26
C VAL A 159 10.60 -17.14 -5.63
N TYR A 160 10.38 -16.14 -4.80
CA TYR A 160 11.45 -15.38 -4.17
C TYR A 160 12.23 -16.18 -3.13
N ARG A 161 11.54 -17.02 -2.34
CA ARG A 161 12.19 -18.00 -1.45
C ARG A 161 13.17 -18.89 -2.21
N ASN A 162 12.80 -19.36 -3.40
CA ASN A 162 13.67 -20.21 -4.20
C ASN A 162 14.92 -19.47 -4.72
N ILE A 163 14.84 -18.14 -4.88
CA ILE A 163 15.97 -17.32 -5.33
C ILE A 163 16.91 -16.97 -4.18
N ARG A 164 16.35 -16.50 -3.05
CA ARG A 164 17.12 -16.04 -1.88
C ARG A 164 17.59 -17.17 -0.96
N GLY A 165 16.98 -18.36 -1.04
CA GLY A 165 17.23 -19.46 -0.09
C GLY A 165 16.68 -19.20 1.32
N ILE A 166 15.98 -18.07 1.53
CA ILE A 166 15.46 -17.64 2.83
C ILE A 166 14.03 -18.13 3.01
N LYS A 167 13.70 -18.71 4.17
CA LYS A 167 12.33 -19.11 4.49
C LYS A 167 11.41 -17.89 4.56
N MET A 168 10.65 -17.66 3.48
CA MET A 168 9.56 -16.71 3.46
C MET A 168 8.24 -17.45 3.60
N THR A 169 7.56 -17.19 4.71
CA THR A 169 6.23 -17.71 5.04
C THR A 169 5.21 -16.60 4.82
N VAL A 170 3.95 -16.99 4.54
CA VAL A 170 2.84 -16.05 4.27
C VAL A 170 2.46 -15.27 5.53
N ALA A 171 2.57 -15.92 6.70
CA ALA A 171 2.36 -15.33 8.01
C ALA A 171 3.63 -15.54 8.87
N PRO A 172 4.71 -14.77 8.61
CA PRO A 172 5.96 -14.97 9.30
C PRO A 172 5.87 -14.51 10.75
N THR A 173 6.49 -15.26 11.65
CA THR A 173 6.62 -14.81 13.04
C THR A 173 7.60 -13.63 13.12
N LEU A 174 7.50 -12.80 14.16
CA LEU A 174 8.47 -11.71 14.40
C LEU A 174 9.92 -12.22 14.44
N LYS A 175 10.12 -13.44 14.95
CA LYS A 175 11.44 -14.10 14.97
C LYS A 175 11.93 -14.44 13.57
N GLU A 176 11.05 -14.99 12.72
CA GLU A 176 11.36 -15.29 11.31
C GLU A 176 11.66 -14.02 10.52
N LEU A 177 10.85 -12.97 10.66
CA LEU A 177 11.09 -11.67 10.03
C LEU A 177 12.44 -11.09 10.45
N LYS A 178 12.75 -11.08 11.75
CA LYS A 178 14.03 -10.60 12.26
C LYS A 178 15.19 -11.40 11.66
N ASN A 179 15.07 -12.73 11.63
CA ASN A 179 16.12 -13.58 11.08
C ASN A 179 16.35 -13.35 9.58
N ASN A 180 15.27 -13.13 8.82
CA ASN A 180 15.35 -12.84 7.39
C ASN A 180 16.03 -11.48 7.14
N VAL A 181 15.74 -10.47 7.95
CA VAL A 181 16.36 -9.14 7.86
C VAL A 181 17.86 -9.21 8.22
N LEU A 182 18.24 -10.03 9.20
CA LEU A 182 19.64 -10.21 9.60
C LEU A 182 20.50 -10.98 8.56
N GLN A 183 19.87 -11.60 7.56
CA GLN A 183 20.56 -12.26 6.44
C GLN A 183 20.80 -11.33 5.24
N LEU A 184 20.33 -10.09 5.32
CA LEU A 184 20.63 -9.05 4.33
C LEU A 184 22.08 -8.60 4.50
N ASP A 185 22.69 -8.13 3.41
CA ASP A 185 23.98 -7.47 3.51
C ASP A 185 23.85 -6.13 4.28
N GLU A 186 24.99 -5.58 4.72
CA GLU A 186 25.01 -4.34 5.53
C GLU A 186 24.39 -3.15 4.79
N ALA A 187 24.61 -3.05 3.47
CA ALA A 187 24.10 -1.94 2.67
C ALA A 187 22.58 -2.02 2.46
N GLU A 188 22.05 -3.21 2.21
CA GLU A 188 20.62 -3.52 2.13
C GLU A 188 19.94 -3.24 3.48
N LEU A 189 20.59 -3.62 4.58
CA LEU A 189 20.08 -3.40 5.92
C LEU A 189 20.01 -1.92 6.28
N GLU A 190 21.07 -1.15 6.02
CA GLU A 190 21.11 0.29 6.26
C GLU A 190 20.04 1.01 5.43
N SER A 191 19.92 0.67 4.14
CA SER A 191 18.90 1.21 3.25
C SER A 191 17.48 0.92 3.75
N ASN A 192 17.21 -0.31 4.19
CA ASN A 192 15.93 -0.69 4.75
C ASN A 192 15.60 0.06 6.04
N TYR A 193 16.57 0.24 6.95
CA TYR A 193 16.36 1.02 8.16
C TYR A 193 16.04 2.49 7.85
N LYS A 194 16.78 3.10 6.92
CA LYS A 194 16.52 4.48 6.48
C LYS A 194 15.13 4.63 5.89
N MET A 195 14.71 3.71 5.03
CA MET A 195 13.39 3.73 4.41
C MET A 195 12.28 3.51 5.44
N CYS A 196 12.42 2.54 6.35
CA CYS A 196 11.45 2.30 7.42
C CYS A 196 11.32 3.52 8.35
N PHE A 197 12.43 4.17 8.70
CA PHE A 197 12.41 5.38 9.50
C PHE A 197 11.65 6.51 8.78
N ASP A 198 11.94 6.73 7.49
CA ASP A 198 11.25 7.75 6.68
C ASP A 198 9.74 7.47 6.56
N ILE A 199 9.35 6.21 6.35
CA ILE A 199 7.94 5.80 6.33
C ILE A 199 7.26 6.14 7.67
N VAL A 200 7.87 5.78 8.79
CA VAL A 200 7.29 6.03 10.12
C VAL A 200 7.16 7.53 10.38
N MET A 201 8.16 8.34 10.01
CA MET A 201 8.14 9.79 10.18
C MET A 201 7.10 10.48 9.29
N ASN A 202 6.96 10.05 8.02
CA ASN A 202 5.91 10.58 7.15
C ASN A 202 4.51 10.16 7.61
N LEU A 203 4.38 8.94 8.16
CA LEU A 203 3.10 8.44 8.65
C LEU A 203 2.59 9.29 9.83
N SER A 204 3.43 9.53 10.84
CA SER A 204 3.09 10.37 11.99
C SER A 204 3.05 11.87 11.68
N GLY A 205 4.00 12.36 10.88
CA GLY A 205 4.18 13.78 10.63
C GLY A 205 3.25 14.37 9.56
N PHE A 206 2.76 13.56 8.62
CA PHE A 206 2.00 14.05 7.48
C PHE A 206 0.72 13.25 7.20
N ILE A 207 0.80 11.92 7.13
CA ILE A 207 -0.34 11.09 6.70
C ILE A 207 -1.46 11.10 7.74
N PHE A 208 -1.18 10.84 9.03
CA PHE A 208 -2.22 10.90 10.06
C PHE A 208 -2.86 12.29 10.18
N PRO A 209 -2.11 13.40 10.27
CA PRO A 209 -2.66 14.75 10.19
C PRO A 209 -3.60 14.96 9.00
N THR A 210 -3.19 14.50 7.81
CA THR A 210 -4.03 14.58 6.61
C THR A 210 -5.31 13.77 6.74
N ILE A 211 -5.26 12.55 7.31
CA ILE A 211 -6.44 11.73 7.56
C ILE A 211 -7.42 12.45 8.50
N TYR A 212 -6.95 13.06 9.60
CA TYR A 212 -7.83 13.83 10.48
C TYR A 212 -8.50 15.00 9.76
N PHE A 213 -7.75 15.71 8.90
CA PHE A 213 -8.31 16.81 8.10
C PHE A 213 -9.39 16.31 7.13
N VAL A 214 -9.17 15.18 6.46
CA VAL A 214 -10.15 14.55 5.58
C VAL A 214 -11.40 14.12 6.37
N LEU A 215 -11.23 13.45 7.52
CA LEU A 215 -12.36 13.03 8.37
C LEU A 215 -13.16 14.24 8.89
N PHE A 216 -12.49 15.33 9.25
CA PHE A 216 -13.14 16.58 9.63
C PHE A 216 -13.97 17.16 8.48
N PHE A 217 -13.40 17.20 7.27
CA PHE A 217 -14.10 17.72 6.08
C PHE A 217 -15.32 16.87 5.71
N ILE A 218 -15.19 15.53 5.72
CA ILE A 218 -16.31 14.61 5.51
C ILE A 218 -17.38 14.84 6.57
N SER A 219 -16.99 14.96 7.85
CA SER A 219 -17.94 15.19 8.94
C SER A 219 -18.71 16.51 8.78
N PHE A 220 -18.03 17.55 8.30
CA PHE A 220 -18.64 18.85 7.99
C PHE A 220 -19.64 18.77 6.83
N VAL A 221 -19.32 18.05 5.75
CA VAL A 221 -20.20 17.90 4.59
C VAL A 221 -21.45 17.08 4.93
N PHE A 222 -21.28 15.94 5.60
CA PHE A 222 -22.39 15.02 5.90
C PHE A 222 -23.11 15.32 7.22
N GLN A 223 -22.65 16.32 7.99
CA GLN A 223 -23.17 16.70 9.31
C GLN A 223 -23.25 15.51 10.29
N LYS A 224 -22.32 14.56 10.14
CA LYS A 224 -22.20 13.33 10.95
C LYS A 224 -20.74 13.08 11.29
N VAL A 225 -20.46 12.81 12.56
CA VAL A 225 -19.10 12.52 13.01
C VAL A 225 -18.84 11.02 12.96
N GLU A 226 -17.84 10.59 12.20
CA GLU A 226 -17.40 9.19 12.11
C GLU A 226 -16.54 8.80 13.32
N ILE A 227 -17.17 8.63 14.49
CA ILE A 227 -16.49 8.37 15.77
C ILE A 227 -15.55 7.15 15.69
N VAL A 228 -15.99 6.06 15.05
CA VAL A 228 -15.21 4.82 14.91
C VAL A 228 -13.91 5.08 14.14
N ALA A 229 -13.97 5.82 13.03
CA ALA A 229 -12.80 6.14 12.22
C ALA A 229 -11.80 6.97 13.05
N ILE A 230 -12.28 8.01 13.75
CA ILE A 230 -11.44 8.88 14.59
C ILE A 230 -10.73 8.08 15.69
N ILE A 231 -11.44 7.18 16.38
CA ILE A 231 -10.86 6.35 17.46
C ILE A 231 -9.76 5.43 16.91
N ILE A 232 -10.02 4.75 15.79
CA ILE A 232 -9.04 3.84 15.17
C ILE A 232 -7.80 4.63 14.73
N THR A 233 -7.98 5.72 13.99
CA THR A 233 -6.87 6.57 13.52
C THR A 233 -6.05 7.11 14.68
N THR A 234 -6.70 7.60 15.75
CA THR A 234 -6.05 8.12 16.96
C THR A 234 -5.26 7.04 17.69
N SER A 235 -5.85 5.86 17.86
CA SER A 235 -5.22 4.73 18.53
C SER A 235 -3.92 4.30 17.83
N ILE A 236 -3.96 4.19 16.50
CA ILE A 236 -2.78 3.83 15.70
C ILE A 236 -1.72 4.94 15.77
N HIS A 237 -2.14 6.20 15.65
CA HIS A 237 -1.21 7.33 15.70
C HIS A 237 -0.48 7.41 17.05
N ILE A 238 -1.20 7.30 18.16
CA ILE A 238 -0.63 7.26 19.51
C ILE A 238 0.35 6.08 19.66
N TYR A 239 -0.02 4.89 19.18
CA TYR A 239 0.85 3.72 19.25
C TYR A 239 2.20 3.97 18.56
N ILE A 240 2.18 4.55 17.36
CA ILE A 240 3.40 4.88 16.61
C ILE A 240 4.25 5.90 17.35
N LEU A 241 3.64 6.96 17.90
CA LEU A 241 4.34 7.97 18.69
C LEU A 241 5.01 7.37 19.93
N ILE A 242 4.31 6.49 20.66
CA ILE A 242 4.88 5.79 21.83
C ILE A 242 6.09 4.94 21.42
N LYS A 243 5.99 4.20 20.31
CA LYS A 243 7.09 3.38 19.81
C LYS A 243 8.28 4.22 19.36
N SER A 244 8.04 5.34 18.69
CA SER A 244 9.08 6.30 18.30
C SER A 244 9.80 6.87 19.52
N LEU A 245 9.07 7.26 20.57
CA LEU A 245 9.65 7.72 21.84
C LEU A 245 10.49 6.63 22.52
N LYS A 246 10.05 5.37 22.48
CA LYS A 246 10.81 4.24 23.05
C LYS A 246 12.10 4.00 22.26
N ALA A 247 12.06 4.12 20.93
CA ALA A 247 13.24 4.02 20.08
C ALA A 247 14.25 5.14 20.39
N ALA A 248 13.80 6.39 20.45
CA ALA A 248 14.65 7.53 20.80
C ALA A 248 15.29 7.35 22.19
N ARG A 249 14.51 6.92 23.19
CA ARG A 249 15.04 6.62 24.53
C ARG A 249 16.05 5.50 24.54
N HIS A 250 15.92 4.47 23.72
CA HIS A 250 16.91 3.39 23.66
C HIS A 250 18.22 3.87 23.01
N PHE A 251 18.13 4.74 22.00
CA PHE A 251 19.32 5.19 21.26
C PHE A 251 20.22 6.14 22.07
N TYR A 252 19.62 7.00 22.91
CA TYR A 252 20.34 8.00 23.70
C TYR A 252 20.55 7.62 25.17
N ARG A 253 20.39 6.35 25.52
CA ARG A 253 20.67 5.83 26.87
C ARG A 253 21.99 5.09 26.87
#